data_AF-A0A8S0WAA2-F1
#
_entry.id   AF-A0A8S0WAA2-F1
#
_cell.length_a   1.000
_cell.length_b   1.000
_cell.length_c   1.000
_cell.angle_alpha   90.00
_cell.angle_beta   90.00
_cell.angle_gamma   90.00
#
_symmetry.space_group_name_H-M   'P 1'
#
loop_
_entity.id
_entity.type
_entity.pdbx_description
1 polymer ?
#
loop_
_entity_poly.entity_id
_entity_poly.type
_entity_poly.pdbx_seq_one_letter_code
_entity_poly.pdbx_strand_id
1 'polypeptide(L)'
;MWEDMQEASKRLNGDGGGKKQNRLWRPLYAWLGIEHVSSRPPHVQSSRLPSSTCWRPVDDLSCVTIVLLKLIERLICAELQAHYLQRSVALHLHSSQRTSSTMNGNAEGKPLNEETVPLRTGPPTREELLVHYPPKFTWNQLKTFVNSGDLGLLKRDRKLQKRYDEWVIGIVAEYGSVVKYLMNHRLRWGQPDTLSLLTSELQDDRFVEAPNSDGTNRPTDGEPPAYFSWETPSKYLSIIQNDWPYSVPSNIEHTLIWTKVPIYHPDLAAPSIKARIDQDGLWGFTGLDSPPPSPSTLPACLPALAEWGITLEKMVKSETPTPEKAVLIRRAGSEVHRFVKNRWLESEWETAWFVNPPRLQSVPGLAHIHVFARHK
;
A
#
# COMPACT_ATOMS: atom_id res chain seq x y z
N MET A 1 -6.79 10.37 6.47
CA MET A 1 -7.99 9.53 6.24
C MET A 1 -8.64 9.07 7.54
N TRP A 2 -7.99 8.28 8.41
CA TRP A 2 -8.58 7.91 9.72
C TRP A 2 -8.82 9.13 10.64
N GLU A 3 -7.85 10.03 10.74
CA GLU A 3 -7.99 11.26 11.54
C GLU A 3 -8.97 12.26 10.90
N ASP A 4 -8.95 12.41 9.58
CA ASP A 4 -9.90 13.27 8.85
C ASP A 4 -11.35 12.76 8.96
N MET A 5 -11.55 11.43 9.01
CA MET A 5 -12.86 10.81 9.24
C MET A 5 -13.33 10.98 10.68
N GLN A 6 -12.43 10.94 11.68
CA GLN A 6 -12.79 11.25 13.07
C GLN A 6 -13.12 12.74 13.26
N GLU A 7 -12.39 13.63 12.60
CA GLU A 7 -12.61 15.08 12.65
C GLU A 7 -13.93 15.47 11.93
N ALA A 8 -14.24 14.85 10.80
CA ALA A 8 -15.54 14.99 10.13
C ALA A 8 -16.70 14.47 10.99
N SER A 9 -16.50 13.36 11.72
CA SER A 9 -17.49 12.83 12.66
C SER A 9 -17.69 13.75 13.88
N LYS A 10 -16.67 14.47 14.34
CA LYS A 10 -16.80 15.45 15.44
C LYS A 10 -17.51 16.73 14.99
N ARG A 11 -17.26 17.20 13.77
CA ARG A 11 -17.90 18.40 13.20
C ARG A 11 -19.39 18.22 12.91
N LEU A 12 -19.83 16.99 12.65
CA LEU A 12 -21.23 16.64 12.41
C LEU A 12 -22.02 16.33 13.69
N ASN A 13 -21.33 16.00 14.78
CA ASN A 13 -21.91 15.72 16.10
C ASN A 13 -21.69 16.93 17.02
N GLY A 14 -22.52 17.97 16.86
CA GLY A 14 -22.59 19.03 17.88
C GLY A 14 -22.80 18.45 19.28
N ASP A 15 -22.25 19.11 20.29
CA ASP A 15 -22.25 18.68 21.70
C ASP A 15 -23.64 18.22 22.18
N GLY A 16 -23.83 16.90 22.27
CA GLY A 16 -24.98 16.29 22.95
C GLY A 16 -25.60 15.11 22.21
N GLY A 17 -25.52 13.92 22.82
CA GLY A 17 -26.48 12.83 22.52
C GLY A 17 -25.89 11.48 22.07
N GLY A 18 -24.84 10.98 22.73
CA GLY A 18 -24.42 9.60 22.56
C GLY A 18 -25.48 8.61 23.06
N LYS A 19 -26.17 7.92 22.14
CA LYS A 19 -26.61 6.50 22.25
C LYS A 19 -27.61 6.00 21.20
N LYS A 20 -28.16 6.83 20.29
CA LYS A 20 -29.18 6.36 19.31
C LYS A 20 -28.77 6.24 17.83
N GLN A 21 -27.54 6.61 17.44
CA GLN A 21 -27.12 6.55 16.02
C GLN A 21 -26.15 5.44 15.64
N ASN A 22 -25.87 4.48 16.54
CA ASN A 22 -25.01 3.33 16.26
C ASN A 22 -25.65 2.26 15.33
N ARG A 23 -26.79 2.57 14.70
CA ARG A 23 -27.52 1.67 13.79
C ARG A 23 -27.36 2.02 12.30
N LEU A 24 -27.04 3.27 11.98
CA LEU A 24 -26.94 3.76 10.60
C LEU A 24 -25.63 3.37 9.90
N TRP A 25 -24.55 3.14 10.67
CA TRP A 25 -23.22 2.88 10.12
C TRP A 25 -22.78 1.41 10.17
N ARG A 26 -23.54 0.56 10.86
CA ARG A 26 -23.26 -0.89 10.96
C ARG A 26 -23.19 -1.60 9.59
N PRO A 27 -24.03 -1.28 8.60
CA PRO A 27 -23.92 -1.89 7.27
C PRO A 27 -22.60 -1.53 6.56
N LEU A 28 -22.12 -0.29 6.73
CA LEU A 28 -20.87 0.17 6.13
C LEU A 28 -19.64 -0.48 6.77
N TYR A 29 -19.63 -0.66 8.10
CA TYR A 29 -18.55 -1.36 8.81
C TYR A 29 -18.48 -2.86 8.49
N ALA A 30 -19.64 -3.50 8.30
CA ALA A 30 -19.71 -4.91 7.88
C ALA A 30 -19.27 -5.09 6.42
N TRP A 31 -19.59 -4.14 5.53
CA TRP A 31 -19.10 -4.14 4.14
C TRP A 31 -17.58 -3.92 4.03
N LEU A 32 -16.98 -3.19 4.96
CA LEU A 32 -15.53 -2.96 5.04
C LEU A 32 -14.75 -4.06 5.79
N GLY A 33 -15.40 -5.11 6.29
CA GLY A 33 -14.74 -6.26 6.93
C GLY A 33 -14.06 -5.97 8.28
N ILE A 34 -14.50 -4.93 9.01
CA ILE A 34 -13.94 -4.59 10.32
C ILE A 34 -14.84 -5.18 11.42
N GLU A 35 -14.45 -6.32 12.00
CA GLU A 35 -15.12 -6.87 13.18
C GLU A 35 -14.62 -6.22 14.47
N HIS A 36 -15.56 -5.73 15.27
CA HIS A 36 -15.28 -5.18 16.59
C HIS A 36 -15.34 -6.30 17.63
N VAL A 37 -14.19 -6.80 18.09
CA VAL A 37 -14.10 -7.70 19.24
C VAL A 37 -14.37 -6.89 20.51
N SER A 38 -15.51 -7.11 21.15
CA SER A 38 -15.82 -6.57 22.49
C SER A 38 -15.80 -7.71 23.50
N SER A 39 -14.84 -7.64 24.42
CA SER A 39 -14.60 -8.58 25.51
C SER A 39 -15.47 -8.27 26.72
N ARG A 40 -16.38 -9.19 27.10
CA ARG A 40 -16.90 -9.29 28.49
C ARG A 40 -17.18 -10.76 28.86
N PRO A 41 -17.00 -11.15 30.15
CA PRO A 41 -16.96 -12.54 30.61
C PRO A 41 -18.37 -13.12 30.84
N PRO A 42 -18.52 -14.47 30.94
CA PRO A 42 -19.82 -15.09 31.07
C PRO A 42 -20.28 -15.10 32.53
N HIS A 43 -21.51 -14.65 32.79
CA HIS A 43 -22.26 -15.00 33.99
C HIS A 43 -23.37 -15.99 33.66
N VAL A 44 -23.44 -17.02 34.50
CA VAL A 44 -24.40 -18.13 34.54
C VAL A 44 -25.80 -17.63 34.91
N GLN A 45 -26.86 -18.09 34.21
CA GLN A 45 -28.06 -18.70 34.83
C GLN A 45 -29.15 -19.15 33.83
N SER A 46 -29.48 -20.44 33.93
CA SER A 46 -30.81 -21.06 34.09
C SER A 46 -32.00 -20.68 33.17
N SER A 47 -32.37 -21.69 32.37
CA SER A 47 -33.69 -22.11 31.83
C SER A 47 -34.99 -21.46 32.36
N ARG A 48 -35.89 -21.10 31.42
CA ARG A 48 -37.32 -21.54 31.32
C ARG A 48 -37.98 -21.08 30.00
N LEU A 49 -38.90 -21.90 29.49
CA LEU A 49 -39.68 -21.81 28.23
C LEU A 49 -40.99 -20.95 28.37
N PRO A 50 -41.75 -20.66 27.28
CA PRO A 50 -42.47 -19.40 27.07
C PRO A 50 -44.01 -19.47 27.22
N SER A 51 -44.68 -18.31 27.27
CA SER A 51 -46.12 -18.21 26.97
C SER A 51 -46.55 -16.84 26.39
N SER A 52 -47.32 -16.93 25.29
CA SER A 52 -48.45 -16.09 24.82
C SER A 52 -48.27 -14.60 24.44
N THR A 53 -48.32 -14.38 23.12
CA THR A 53 -49.05 -13.35 22.34
C THR A 53 -49.72 -12.15 23.03
N CYS A 54 -49.36 -10.95 22.55
CA CYS A 54 -50.28 -9.80 22.38
C CYS A 54 -49.80 -8.95 21.20
N TRP A 55 -50.61 -8.89 20.13
CA TRP A 55 -50.39 -8.02 18.97
C TRP A 55 -51.06 -6.65 19.22
N ARG A 56 -50.31 -5.55 19.03
CA ARG A 56 -50.87 -4.20 18.81
C ARG A 56 -50.40 -3.69 17.44
N PRO A 57 -51.21 -2.90 16.73
CA PRO A 57 -50.84 -2.40 15.41
C PRO A 57 -49.79 -1.30 15.53
N VAL A 58 -48.77 -1.34 14.67
CA VAL A 58 -47.80 -0.26 14.48
C VAL A 58 -48.08 0.38 13.12
N ASP A 59 -48.25 1.69 13.12
CA ASP A 59 -48.60 2.51 11.96
C ASP A 59 -47.60 2.34 10.79
N ASP A 60 -48.19 2.07 9.62
CA ASP A 60 -47.54 1.54 8.41
C ASP A 60 -47.02 2.65 7.46
N LEU A 61 -46.27 3.62 8.00
CA LEU A 61 -45.56 4.64 7.18
C LEU A 61 -44.03 4.40 7.13
N SER A 62 -43.48 3.71 8.12
CA SER A 62 -42.03 3.46 8.23
C SER A 62 -41.55 2.34 7.30
N CYS A 63 -42.37 1.31 7.07
CA CYS A 63 -42.03 0.18 6.20
C CYS A 63 -41.95 0.61 4.72
N VAL A 64 -42.91 1.41 4.25
CA VAL A 64 -42.93 1.93 2.87
C VAL A 64 -41.71 2.82 2.60
N THR A 65 -41.34 3.67 3.56
CA THR A 65 -40.17 4.56 3.44
C THR A 65 -38.85 3.77 3.38
N ILE A 66 -38.70 2.73 4.20
CA ILE A 66 -37.52 1.85 4.20
C ILE A 66 -37.43 1.05 2.89
N VAL A 67 -38.55 0.57 2.37
CA VAL A 67 -38.61 -0.15 1.09
C VAL A 67 -38.25 0.79 -0.06
N LEU A 68 -38.76 2.03 -0.07
CA LEU A 68 -38.40 3.03 -1.08
C LEU A 68 -36.92 3.40 -1.05
N LEU A 69 -36.34 3.62 0.14
CA LEU A 69 -34.91 3.93 0.28
C LEU A 69 -34.03 2.78 -0.23
N LYS A 70 -34.39 1.53 0.08
CA LYS A 70 -33.69 0.35 -0.45
C LYS A 70 -33.86 0.17 -1.95
N LEU A 71 -34.99 0.58 -2.51
CA LEU A 71 -35.22 0.53 -3.95
C LEU A 71 -34.40 1.60 -4.67
N ILE A 72 -34.33 2.82 -4.12
CA ILE A 72 -33.50 3.92 -4.63
C ILE A 72 -32.01 3.54 -4.56
N GLU A 73 -31.55 2.97 -3.44
CA GLU A 73 -30.18 2.46 -3.30
C GLU A 73 -29.83 1.41 -4.36
N ARG A 74 -30.74 0.46 -4.60
CA ARG A 74 -30.56 -0.55 -5.65
C ARG A 74 -30.55 0.02 -7.06
N LEU A 75 -31.38 1.03 -7.34
CA LEU A 75 -31.42 1.70 -8.64
C LEU A 75 -30.14 2.51 -8.90
N ILE A 76 -29.65 3.25 -7.91
CA ILE A 76 -28.39 3.99 -8.01
C ILE A 76 -27.21 3.03 -8.21
N CYS A 77 -27.16 1.91 -7.47
CA CYS A 77 -26.14 0.88 -7.67
C CYS A 77 -26.19 0.25 -9.07
N ALA A 78 -27.39 -0.07 -9.57
CA ALA A 78 -27.56 -0.64 -10.89
C ALA A 78 -27.14 0.33 -12.01
N GLU A 79 -27.42 1.61 -11.85
CA GLU A 79 -27.07 2.66 -12.83
C GLU A 79 -25.56 2.94 -12.86
N LEU A 80 -24.91 2.97 -11.68
CA LEU A 80 -23.44 3.04 -11.58
C LEU A 80 -22.75 1.80 -12.15
N GLN A 81 -23.33 0.61 -11.92
CA GLN A 81 -22.80 -0.65 -12.42
C GLN A 81 -22.98 -0.79 -13.94
N ALA A 82 -24.10 -0.30 -14.49
CA ALA A 82 -24.33 -0.24 -15.93
C ALA A 82 -23.36 0.75 -16.62
N HIS A 83 -23.15 1.93 -16.04
CA HIS A 83 -22.14 2.89 -16.53
C HIS A 83 -20.71 2.33 -16.51
N TYR A 84 -20.38 1.52 -15.49
CA TYR A 84 -19.07 0.87 -15.38
C TYR A 84 -18.88 -0.30 -16.36
N LEU A 85 -19.92 -1.13 -16.54
CA LEU A 85 -19.91 -2.24 -17.49
C LEU A 85 -19.81 -1.77 -18.95
N GLN A 86 -20.52 -0.70 -19.31
CA GLN A 86 -20.42 -0.12 -20.66
C GLN A 86 -19.02 0.46 -20.95
N ARG A 87 -18.32 0.97 -19.94
CA ARG A 87 -16.94 1.49 -20.09
C ARG A 87 -15.87 0.39 -20.08
N SER A 88 -16.08 -0.71 -19.35
CA SER A 88 -15.12 -1.83 -19.30
C SER A 88 -15.14 -2.70 -20.56
N VAL A 89 -16.28 -2.86 -21.23
CA VAL A 89 -16.36 -3.55 -22.53
C VAL A 89 -15.61 -2.77 -23.63
N ALA A 90 -15.58 -1.43 -23.56
CA ALA A 90 -14.80 -0.60 -24.47
C ALA A 90 -13.27 -0.76 -24.30
N LEU A 91 -12.80 -1.10 -23.09
CA LEU A 91 -11.38 -1.31 -22.76
C LEU A 91 -10.85 -2.64 -23.33
N HIS A 92 -11.65 -3.70 -23.36
CA HIS A 92 -11.24 -5.01 -23.89
C HIS A 92 -11.09 -5.03 -25.42
N LEU A 93 -11.82 -4.20 -26.14
CA LEU A 93 -11.74 -4.13 -27.61
C LEU A 93 -10.57 -3.27 -28.11
N HIS A 94 -10.08 -2.31 -27.30
CA HIS A 94 -8.98 -1.42 -27.71
C HIS A 94 -7.58 -1.92 -27.33
N SER A 95 -7.42 -2.84 -26.37
CA SER A 95 -6.08 -3.36 -26.02
C SER A 95 -5.54 -4.41 -27.01
N SER A 96 -6.37 -4.90 -27.95
CA SER A 96 -5.98 -5.89 -28.95
C SER A 96 -5.43 -5.30 -30.26
N GLN A 97 -5.18 -4.00 -30.35
CA GLN A 97 -4.56 -3.41 -31.54
C GLN A 97 -3.39 -2.47 -31.19
N ARG A 98 -2.20 -2.89 -31.66
CA ARG A 98 -0.93 -2.14 -31.86
C ARG A 98 0.00 -1.95 -30.67
N THR A 99 1.32 -1.93 -30.82
CA THR A 99 2.28 -2.54 -31.77
C THR A 99 3.65 -2.34 -31.09
N SER A 100 4.54 -3.33 -31.20
CA SER A 100 5.97 -3.15 -30.95
C SER A 100 6.54 -2.08 -31.89
N SER A 101 7.16 -1.05 -31.35
CA SER A 101 8.01 -0.13 -32.10
C SER A 101 9.12 0.41 -31.19
N THR A 102 10.25 -0.29 -31.21
CA THR A 102 11.56 0.25 -30.83
C THR A 102 11.92 1.36 -31.82
N MET A 103 12.13 2.59 -31.36
CA MET A 103 12.76 3.63 -32.17
C MET A 103 13.80 4.41 -31.36
N ASN A 104 15.06 4.13 -31.68
CA ASN A 104 16.15 5.09 -31.62
C ASN A 104 15.93 6.11 -32.75
N GLY A 105 15.80 7.39 -32.42
CA GLY A 105 15.74 8.47 -33.42
C GLY A 105 15.36 9.81 -32.80
N ASN A 106 16.26 10.79 -32.94
CA ASN A 106 16.06 12.20 -32.62
C ASN A 106 14.68 12.72 -33.09
N ALA A 107 13.75 12.87 -32.16
CA ALA A 107 12.63 13.79 -32.28
C ALA A 107 12.73 14.73 -31.09
N GLU A 108 12.94 16.02 -31.34
CA GLU A 108 12.80 17.08 -30.34
C GLU A 108 11.44 16.90 -29.66
N GLY A 109 11.47 16.39 -28.42
CA GLY A 109 10.27 15.93 -27.74
C GLY A 109 9.31 17.09 -27.55
N LYS A 110 8.07 16.93 -28.02
CA LYS A 110 6.99 17.88 -27.71
C LYS A 110 6.98 18.14 -26.20
N PRO A 111 6.83 19.41 -25.76
CA PRO A 111 6.78 19.72 -24.34
C PRO A 111 5.66 18.93 -23.66
N LEU A 112 6.02 18.26 -22.56
CA LEU A 112 5.05 17.56 -21.71
C LEU A 112 4.21 18.61 -20.96
N ASN A 113 2.91 18.60 -21.19
CA ASN A 113 1.94 19.46 -20.52
C ASN A 113 0.58 18.77 -20.46
N GLU A 114 -0.41 19.41 -19.82
CA GLU A 114 -1.74 18.83 -19.61
C GLU A 114 -2.49 18.56 -20.92
N GLU A 115 -2.19 19.28 -22.01
CA GLU A 115 -2.81 19.08 -23.32
C GLU A 115 -2.24 17.85 -24.04
N THR A 116 -0.93 17.60 -23.89
CA THR A 116 -0.24 16.48 -24.53
C THR A 116 -0.31 15.19 -23.73
N VAL A 117 -0.65 15.26 -22.44
CA VAL A 117 -0.72 14.12 -21.51
C VAL A 117 -2.09 14.09 -20.82
N PRO A 118 -3.15 13.58 -21.47
CA PRO A 118 -4.47 13.48 -20.85
C PRO A 118 -4.49 12.43 -19.72
N LEU A 119 -5.24 12.71 -18.66
CA LEU A 119 -5.44 11.77 -17.56
C LEU A 119 -6.30 10.57 -18.00
N ARG A 120 -5.77 9.36 -17.79
CA ARG A 120 -6.51 8.11 -18.02
C ARG A 120 -7.09 7.53 -16.73
N THR A 121 -7.77 6.39 -16.85
CA THR A 121 -8.20 5.59 -15.70
C THR A 121 -7.11 4.58 -15.28
N GLY A 122 -7.17 4.13 -14.03
CA GLY A 122 -6.20 3.17 -13.48
C GLY A 122 -4.91 3.83 -12.98
N PRO A 123 -3.84 3.04 -12.76
CA PRO A 123 -2.52 3.55 -12.37
C PRO A 123 -2.01 4.66 -13.30
N PRO A 124 -1.17 5.61 -12.87
CA PRO A 124 -0.56 6.63 -13.73
C PRO A 124 0.56 6.09 -14.63
N THR A 125 0.81 6.71 -15.79
CA THR A 125 2.07 6.55 -16.56
C THR A 125 3.16 7.45 -16.00
N ARG A 126 4.40 7.30 -16.50
CA ARG A 126 5.50 8.21 -16.16
C ARG A 126 5.21 9.66 -16.56
N GLU A 127 4.62 9.88 -17.73
CA GLU A 127 4.26 11.21 -18.23
C GLU A 127 3.17 11.82 -17.34
N GLU A 128 2.17 11.04 -16.92
CA GLU A 128 1.13 11.52 -16.00
C GLU A 128 1.73 11.94 -14.66
N LEU A 129 2.69 11.16 -14.12
CA LEU A 129 3.41 11.53 -12.90
C LEU A 129 4.18 12.86 -13.05
N LEU A 130 4.86 13.06 -14.18
CA LEU A 130 5.62 14.28 -14.45
C LEU A 130 4.74 15.52 -14.60
N VAL A 131 3.58 15.39 -15.27
CA VAL A 131 2.72 16.53 -15.60
C VAL A 131 1.72 16.84 -14.47
N HIS A 132 1.03 15.84 -13.94
CA HIS A 132 -0.14 16.04 -13.07
C HIS A 132 0.16 15.87 -11.58
N TYR A 133 1.26 15.19 -11.25
CA TYR A 133 1.58 14.78 -9.88
C TYR A 133 3.04 15.11 -9.53
N PRO A 134 3.44 16.40 -9.57
CA PRO A 134 4.82 16.80 -9.43
C PRO A 134 5.42 16.29 -8.10
N PRO A 135 6.70 15.86 -8.11
CA PRO A 135 7.39 15.43 -6.90
C PRO A 135 7.31 16.46 -5.77
N LYS A 136 6.98 15.99 -4.56
CA LYS A 136 6.84 16.84 -3.36
C LYS A 136 8.09 16.83 -2.50
N PHE A 137 8.96 15.83 -2.68
CA PHE A 137 10.14 15.61 -1.86
C PHE A 137 11.39 15.52 -2.71
N THR A 138 12.49 16.05 -2.20
CA THR A 138 13.84 15.80 -2.72
C THR A 138 14.39 14.47 -2.23
N TRP A 139 15.44 13.96 -2.86
CA TRP A 139 16.10 12.75 -2.37
C TRP A 139 16.64 12.89 -0.95
N ASN A 140 17.20 14.05 -0.61
CA ASN A 140 17.70 14.32 0.73
C ASN A 140 16.58 14.31 1.79
N GLN A 141 15.41 14.87 1.46
CA GLN A 141 14.22 14.82 2.32
C GLN A 141 13.73 13.38 2.50
N LEU A 142 13.62 12.59 1.43
CA LEU A 142 13.22 11.18 1.52
C LEU A 142 14.16 10.38 2.43
N LYS A 143 15.49 10.54 2.27
CA LYS A 143 16.47 9.89 3.16
C LYS A 143 16.29 10.34 4.62
N THR A 144 16.02 11.63 4.85
CA THR A 144 15.77 12.17 6.19
C THR A 144 14.49 11.58 6.80
N PHE A 145 13.41 11.46 6.02
CA PHE A 145 12.13 10.88 6.47
C PHE A 145 12.28 9.41 6.83
N VAL A 146 12.90 8.61 5.95
CA VAL A 146 13.21 7.20 6.22
C VAL A 146 14.07 7.08 7.48
N ASN A 147 15.13 7.88 7.59
CA ASN A 147 16.05 7.77 8.73
C ASN A 147 15.45 8.27 10.05
N SER A 148 14.38 9.09 10.01
CA SER A 148 13.73 9.62 11.20
C SER A 148 12.97 8.59 12.03
N GLY A 149 12.67 7.43 11.46
CA GLY A 149 11.89 6.36 12.09
C GLY A 149 10.37 6.53 12.04
N ASP A 150 9.87 7.66 11.52
CA ASP A 150 8.44 7.85 11.25
C ASP A 150 8.17 7.66 9.75
N LEU A 151 7.97 6.41 9.34
CA LEU A 151 7.65 6.08 7.93
C LEU A 151 6.30 6.67 7.48
N GLY A 152 5.48 7.17 8.40
CA GLY A 152 4.24 7.88 8.10
C GLY A 152 4.45 9.23 7.41
N LEU A 153 5.68 9.77 7.42
CA LEU A 153 6.07 10.99 6.71
C LEU A 153 6.19 10.79 5.19
N LEU A 154 6.32 9.54 4.72
CA LEU A 154 6.37 9.24 3.30
C LEU A 154 4.97 9.36 2.71
N LYS A 155 4.73 10.41 1.93
CA LYS A 155 3.41 10.73 1.38
C LYS A 155 3.35 10.59 -0.12
N ARG A 156 2.14 10.33 -0.60
CA ARG A 156 1.74 10.43 -2.00
C ARG A 156 1.12 11.80 -2.25
N ASP A 157 1.24 12.30 -3.48
CA ASP A 157 0.58 13.51 -3.92
C ASP A 157 -0.93 13.39 -3.65
N ARG A 158 -1.56 14.45 -3.15
CA ARG A 158 -2.96 14.39 -2.71
C ARG A 158 -3.94 14.15 -3.87
N LYS A 159 -3.65 14.63 -5.08
CA LYS A 159 -4.45 14.34 -6.27
C LYS A 159 -4.26 12.88 -6.71
N LEU A 160 -3.03 12.37 -6.66
CA LEU A 160 -2.77 10.97 -6.97
C LEU A 160 -3.38 10.02 -5.93
N GLN A 161 -3.36 10.40 -4.64
CA GLN A 161 -4.05 9.69 -3.57
C GLN A 161 -5.55 9.60 -3.85
N LYS A 162 -6.20 10.70 -4.23
CA LYS A 162 -7.62 10.69 -4.60
C LYS A 162 -7.91 9.75 -5.77
N ARG A 163 -7.07 9.76 -6.81
CA ARG A 163 -7.20 8.83 -7.96
C ARG A 163 -7.03 7.37 -7.53
N TYR A 164 -6.10 7.07 -6.63
CA TYR A 164 -5.94 5.74 -6.04
C TYR A 164 -7.20 5.32 -5.27
N ASP A 165 -7.73 6.18 -4.41
CA ASP A 165 -8.91 5.89 -3.60
C ASP A 165 -10.14 5.59 -4.50
N GLU A 166 -10.32 6.36 -5.57
CA GLU A 166 -11.36 6.11 -6.59
C GLU A 166 -11.16 4.80 -7.34
N TRP A 167 -9.91 4.48 -7.73
CA TRP A 167 -9.58 3.23 -8.41
C TRP A 167 -9.84 2.00 -7.52
N VAL A 168 -9.53 2.08 -6.22
CA VAL A 168 -9.77 0.99 -5.26
C VAL A 168 -11.24 0.57 -5.21
N ILE A 169 -12.18 1.50 -5.38
CA ILE A 169 -13.62 1.19 -5.40
C ILE A 169 -13.94 0.17 -6.50
N GLY A 170 -13.41 0.39 -7.71
CA GLY A 170 -13.60 -0.54 -8.83
C GLY A 170 -12.93 -1.89 -8.59
N ILE A 171 -11.72 -1.89 -8.04
CA ILE A 171 -11.00 -3.12 -7.71
C ILE A 171 -11.73 -3.97 -6.66
N VAL A 172 -12.29 -3.32 -5.63
CA VAL A 172 -13.08 -4.02 -4.60
C VAL A 172 -14.37 -4.56 -5.21
N ALA A 173 -15.04 -3.83 -6.11
CA ALA A 173 -16.24 -4.31 -6.78
C ALA A 173 -15.96 -5.54 -7.68
N GLU A 174 -14.83 -5.56 -8.39
CA GLU A 174 -14.48 -6.64 -9.32
C GLU A 174 -13.86 -7.87 -8.63
N TYR A 175 -12.91 -7.67 -7.71
CA TYR A 175 -12.14 -8.76 -7.07
C TYR A 175 -12.60 -9.09 -5.65
N GLY A 176 -13.54 -8.31 -5.10
CA GLY A 176 -14.02 -8.41 -3.72
C GLY A 176 -13.08 -7.80 -2.67
N SER A 177 -11.79 -7.62 -2.97
CA SER A 177 -10.82 -6.91 -2.13
C SER A 177 -9.53 -6.61 -2.90
N VAL A 178 -8.77 -5.61 -2.44
CA VAL A 178 -7.42 -5.32 -2.98
C VAL A 178 -6.46 -6.51 -2.78
N VAL A 179 -6.55 -7.22 -1.65
CA VAL A 179 -5.73 -8.42 -1.38
C VAL A 179 -5.98 -9.50 -2.44
N LYS A 180 -7.24 -9.79 -2.76
CA LYS A 180 -7.60 -10.77 -3.80
C LYS A 180 -7.12 -10.34 -5.18
N TYR A 181 -7.26 -9.06 -5.53
CA TYR A 181 -6.69 -8.51 -6.76
C TYR A 181 -5.18 -8.71 -6.84
N LEU A 182 -4.46 -8.37 -5.77
CA LEU A 182 -3.00 -8.54 -5.72
C LEU A 182 -2.60 -10.01 -5.90
N MET A 183 -3.20 -10.91 -5.10
CA MET A 183 -2.84 -12.33 -5.07
C MET A 183 -3.15 -13.06 -6.37
N ASN A 184 -4.30 -12.76 -6.99
CA ASN A 184 -4.82 -13.53 -8.10
C ASN A 184 -4.50 -12.92 -9.47
N HIS A 185 -4.09 -11.64 -9.50
CA HIS A 185 -3.82 -10.93 -10.75
C HIS A 185 -2.47 -10.22 -10.75
N ARG A 186 -2.24 -9.26 -9.85
CA ARG A 186 -1.13 -8.30 -10.01
C ARG A 186 0.26 -8.89 -9.69
N LEU A 187 0.37 -9.73 -8.67
CA LEU A 187 1.69 -10.15 -8.13
C LEU A 187 2.39 -11.22 -8.97
N ARG A 188 1.64 -12.10 -9.66
CA ARG A 188 2.20 -13.12 -10.58
C ARG A 188 3.52 -13.74 -10.07
N TRP A 189 3.46 -14.32 -8.88
CA TRP A 189 4.63 -14.78 -8.12
C TRP A 189 5.67 -15.53 -8.96
N GLY A 190 6.93 -15.13 -8.84
CA GLY A 190 8.05 -15.73 -9.60
C GLY A 190 8.15 -15.30 -11.06
N GLN A 191 7.36 -14.32 -11.52
CA GLN A 191 7.39 -13.81 -12.88
C GLN A 191 7.89 -12.35 -12.92
N PRO A 192 8.46 -11.89 -14.05
CA PRO A 192 8.79 -10.48 -14.26
C PRO A 192 7.59 -9.56 -14.13
N ASP A 193 7.83 -8.29 -13.76
CA ASP A 193 6.80 -7.25 -13.81
C ASP A 193 6.58 -6.80 -15.26
N THR A 194 5.42 -7.17 -15.81
CA THR A 194 4.99 -6.79 -17.16
C THR A 194 3.60 -6.14 -17.15
N LEU A 195 3.04 -5.88 -15.96
CA LEU A 195 1.75 -5.19 -15.80
C LEU A 195 1.92 -3.74 -15.35
N SER A 196 3.04 -3.39 -14.70
CA SER A 196 3.32 -2.00 -14.37
C SER A 196 3.45 -1.14 -15.62
N LEU A 197 2.95 0.08 -15.52
CA LEU A 197 3.11 1.13 -16.53
C LEU A 197 4.30 2.05 -16.21
N LEU A 198 4.96 1.78 -15.10
CA LEU A 198 6.25 2.35 -14.71
C LEU A 198 7.32 1.27 -14.91
N THR A 199 8.43 1.63 -15.55
CA THR A 199 9.55 0.72 -15.82
C THR A 199 10.67 0.92 -14.81
N SER A 200 11.47 -0.13 -14.61
CA SER A 200 12.74 -0.04 -13.90
C SER A 200 13.88 0.06 -14.90
N GLU A 201 14.89 0.88 -14.62
CA GLU A 201 16.17 0.86 -15.34
C GLU A 201 17.01 -0.36 -14.94
N LEU A 202 16.77 -0.93 -13.76
CA LEU A 202 17.40 -2.18 -13.35
C LEU A 202 16.87 -3.36 -14.18
N GLN A 203 17.73 -3.96 -14.99
CA GLN A 203 17.44 -5.24 -15.65
C GLN A 203 17.53 -6.38 -14.63
N ASP A 204 16.55 -7.28 -14.63
CA ASP A 204 16.45 -8.34 -13.63
C ASP A 204 16.55 -9.72 -14.25
N ASP A 205 17.78 -10.18 -14.43
CA ASP A 205 18.08 -11.48 -15.03
C ASP A 205 17.56 -12.66 -14.20
N ARG A 206 17.18 -12.44 -12.93
CA ARG A 206 16.67 -13.50 -12.02
C ARG A 206 15.30 -14.05 -12.41
N PHE A 207 14.55 -13.34 -13.24
CA PHE A 207 13.21 -13.74 -13.68
C PHE A 207 13.13 -13.95 -15.20
N VAL A 208 14.27 -13.84 -15.91
CA VAL A 208 14.35 -14.23 -17.31
C VAL A 208 14.36 -15.76 -17.35
N GLU A 209 13.32 -16.37 -17.92
CA GLU A 209 13.28 -17.82 -18.14
C GLU A 209 14.55 -18.25 -18.88
N ALA A 210 15.37 -19.10 -18.27
CA ALA A 210 16.45 -19.74 -19.00
C ALA A 210 15.82 -20.53 -20.16
N PRO A 211 16.17 -20.23 -21.43
CA PRO A 211 15.65 -20.99 -22.54
C PRO A 211 16.24 -22.40 -22.46
N ASN A 212 15.38 -23.39 -22.26
CA ASN A 212 15.70 -24.82 -22.37
C ASN A 212 16.89 -25.29 -21.52
N SER A 213 16.74 -25.37 -20.20
CA SER A 213 17.47 -26.36 -19.42
C SER A 213 16.61 -27.62 -19.27
N ASP A 214 17.06 -28.66 -19.97
CA ASP A 214 16.57 -30.03 -19.92
C ASP A 214 16.19 -30.44 -18.49
N GLY A 215 15.05 -31.10 -18.33
CA GLY A 215 14.32 -31.30 -17.06
C GLY A 215 14.99 -32.19 -16.02
N THR A 216 16.24 -31.91 -15.61
CA THR A 216 17.00 -32.78 -14.70
C THR A 216 17.57 -32.11 -13.46
N ASN A 217 17.39 -30.81 -13.24
CA ASN A 217 17.73 -30.17 -11.95
C ASN A 217 16.82 -28.96 -11.67
N ARG A 218 15.51 -29.17 -11.53
CA ARG A 218 14.71 -28.24 -10.72
C ARG A 218 15.17 -28.43 -9.27
N PRO A 219 15.50 -27.37 -8.52
CA PRO A 219 15.68 -27.49 -7.08
C PRO A 219 14.46 -28.23 -6.54
N THR A 220 14.70 -29.36 -5.89
CA THR A 220 13.69 -30.13 -5.18
C THR A 220 12.78 -29.18 -4.43
N ASP A 221 11.47 -29.46 -4.40
CA ASP A 221 10.50 -28.78 -3.54
C ASP A 221 10.88 -28.96 -2.07
N GLY A 222 11.96 -28.27 -1.66
CA GLY A 222 12.37 -28.13 -0.29
C GLY A 222 11.31 -27.37 0.47
N GLU A 223 11.34 -27.54 1.78
CA GLU A 223 10.43 -26.82 2.67
C GLU A 223 10.48 -25.31 2.38
N PRO A 224 9.32 -24.62 2.44
CA PRO A 224 9.29 -23.19 2.25
C PRO A 224 10.25 -22.50 3.24
N PRO A 225 11.00 -21.47 2.82
CA PRO A 225 11.85 -20.74 3.74
C PRO A 225 11.06 -20.24 4.95
N ALA A 226 11.63 -20.38 6.15
CA ALA A 226 10.98 -19.95 7.38
C ALA A 226 10.69 -18.43 7.38
N TYR A 227 11.54 -17.65 6.71
CA TYR A 227 11.46 -16.20 6.62
C TYR A 227 12.13 -15.67 5.36
N PHE A 228 11.87 -14.39 5.06
CA PHE A 228 12.49 -13.67 3.95
C PHE A 228 14.00 -13.53 4.19
N SER A 229 14.80 -14.10 3.29
CA SER A 229 16.25 -13.94 3.21
C SER A 229 16.71 -13.45 1.84
N TRP A 230 17.98 -13.07 1.74
CA TRP A 230 18.62 -12.76 0.45
C TRP A 230 18.59 -13.94 -0.56
N GLU A 231 18.41 -15.17 -0.08
CA GLU A 231 18.31 -16.42 -0.87
C GLU A 231 16.87 -16.84 -1.15
N THR A 232 15.87 -16.03 -0.76
CA THR A 232 14.46 -16.39 -0.95
C THR A 232 14.19 -16.71 -2.42
N PRO A 233 13.73 -17.92 -2.76
CA PRO A 233 13.52 -18.30 -4.16
C PRO A 233 12.48 -17.41 -4.83
N SER A 234 12.68 -17.10 -6.11
CA SER A 234 11.81 -16.21 -6.90
C SER A 234 10.34 -16.63 -6.86
N LYS A 235 10.01 -17.93 -6.78
CA LYS A 235 8.63 -18.43 -6.64
C LYS A 235 7.86 -17.93 -5.41
N TYR A 236 8.55 -17.40 -4.40
CA TYR A 236 7.99 -16.75 -3.21
C TYR A 236 7.96 -15.23 -3.30
N LEU A 237 8.53 -14.64 -4.35
CA LEU A 237 8.72 -13.21 -4.51
C LEU A 237 7.92 -12.67 -5.69
N SER A 238 7.55 -11.40 -5.59
CA SER A 238 7.05 -10.58 -6.69
C SER A 238 7.67 -9.21 -6.56
N ILE A 239 8.60 -8.87 -7.46
CA ILE A 239 9.29 -7.57 -7.45
C ILE A 239 8.69 -6.72 -8.56
N ILE A 240 8.00 -5.64 -8.19
CA ILE A 240 7.21 -4.82 -9.10
C ILE A 240 7.45 -3.34 -8.85
N GLN A 241 7.27 -2.50 -9.85
CA GLN A 241 7.19 -1.06 -9.59
C GLN A 241 5.87 -0.75 -8.87
N ASN A 242 5.91 0.21 -7.94
CA ASN A 242 4.72 0.63 -7.22
C ASN A 242 3.82 1.38 -8.20
N ASP A 243 2.72 0.74 -8.61
CA ASP A 243 1.72 1.32 -9.51
C ASP A 243 1.19 2.67 -9.00
N TRP A 244 1.24 2.93 -7.69
CA TRP A 244 0.75 4.14 -7.03
C TRP A 244 1.85 4.75 -6.15
N PRO A 245 2.93 5.28 -6.74
CA PRO A 245 4.12 5.64 -5.99
C PRO A 245 3.85 6.80 -5.02
N TYR A 246 4.68 6.88 -3.98
CA TYR A 246 4.81 8.09 -3.17
C TYR A 246 5.40 9.25 -3.99
N SER A 247 5.37 10.46 -3.44
CA SER A 247 5.86 11.68 -4.08
C SER A 247 7.40 11.75 -4.10
N VAL A 248 7.99 10.89 -4.92
CA VAL A 248 9.44 10.79 -5.12
C VAL A 248 9.88 11.64 -6.34
N PRO A 249 11.13 12.14 -6.37
CA PRO A 249 11.75 12.71 -7.57
C PRO A 249 11.63 11.80 -8.80
N SER A 250 11.58 12.39 -10.00
CA SER A 250 11.38 11.65 -11.26
C SER A 250 12.52 10.72 -11.67
N ASN A 251 13.68 10.86 -11.04
CA ASN A 251 14.84 9.98 -11.16
C ASN A 251 14.93 8.94 -10.02
N ILE A 252 13.85 8.76 -9.25
CA ILE A 252 13.75 7.77 -8.19
C ILE A 252 12.65 6.78 -8.53
N GLU A 253 13.02 5.52 -8.61
CA GLU A 253 12.08 4.41 -8.70
C GLU A 253 11.53 4.07 -7.31
N HIS A 254 10.27 3.68 -7.27
CA HIS A 254 9.64 3.17 -6.07
C HIS A 254 9.24 1.71 -6.32
N THR A 255 10.15 0.80 -6.00
CA THR A 255 9.96 -0.64 -6.17
C THR A 255 9.31 -1.24 -4.92
N LEU A 256 8.45 -2.25 -5.11
CA LEU A 256 7.91 -3.10 -4.07
C LEU A 256 8.47 -4.52 -4.22
N ILE A 257 8.97 -5.10 -3.14
CA ILE A 257 9.32 -6.52 -3.04
C ILE A 257 8.25 -7.19 -2.19
N TRP A 258 7.31 -7.86 -2.84
CA TRP A 258 6.30 -8.68 -2.16
C TRP A 258 6.88 -10.06 -1.87
N THR A 259 6.50 -10.62 -0.72
CA THR A 259 6.97 -11.94 -0.29
C THR A 259 5.84 -12.76 0.31
N LYS A 260 5.82 -14.06 -0.01
CA LYS A 260 4.96 -15.07 0.65
C LYS A 260 5.49 -15.50 2.02
N VAL A 261 6.80 -15.33 2.26
CA VAL A 261 7.45 -15.69 3.52
C VAL A 261 7.56 -14.47 4.43
N PRO A 262 7.48 -14.64 5.76
CA PRO A 262 7.44 -13.52 6.69
C PRO A 262 8.77 -12.77 6.71
N ILE A 263 8.71 -11.43 6.75
CA ILE A 263 9.90 -10.59 6.94
C ILE A 263 10.37 -10.62 8.41
N TYR A 264 9.42 -10.67 9.33
CA TYR A 264 9.68 -10.75 10.76
C TYR A 264 9.62 -12.19 11.24
N HIS A 265 10.72 -12.70 11.83
CA HIS A 265 10.82 -14.05 12.37
C HIS A 265 11.58 -14.05 13.70
N PRO A 266 11.25 -14.90 14.69
CA PRO A 266 11.95 -14.95 15.98
C PRO A 266 13.47 -15.10 15.90
N ASP A 267 13.97 -15.78 14.85
CA ASP A 267 15.42 -15.95 14.63
C ASP A 267 16.13 -14.66 14.17
N LEU A 268 15.38 -13.70 13.64
CA LEU A 268 15.88 -12.39 13.19
C LEU A 268 15.56 -11.28 14.20
N ALA A 269 14.32 -11.27 14.70
CA ALA A 269 13.77 -10.21 15.53
C ALA A 269 13.53 -10.72 16.95
N ALA A 270 14.40 -10.31 17.88
CA ALA A 270 14.27 -10.67 19.29
C ALA A 270 12.96 -10.09 19.88
N PRO A 271 12.27 -10.82 20.78
CA PRO A 271 11.04 -10.33 21.41
C PRO A 271 11.19 -8.97 22.11
N SER A 272 12.37 -8.66 22.62
CA SER A 272 12.69 -7.40 23.32
C SER A 272 12.64 -6.14 22.44
N ILE A 273 12.65 -6.29 21.12
CA ILE A 273 12.53 -5.18 20.16
C ILE A 273 11.19 -5.19 19.40
N LYS A 274 10.29 -6.13 19.70
CA LYS A 274 9.02 -6.27 18.98
C LYS A 274 8.20 -4.98 18.99
N ALA A 275 8.03 -4.36 20.15
CA ALA A 275 7.27 -3.12 20.29
C ALA A 275 7.87 -1.98 19.42
N ARG A 276 9.19 -1.95 19.28
CA ARG A 276 9.89 -0.98 18.43
C ARG A 276 9.62 -1.23 16.95
N ILE A 277 9.68 -2.49 16.51
CA ILE A 277 9.38 -2.87 15.12
C ILE A 277 7.90 -2.60 14.79
N ASP A 278 6.98 -2.95 15.68
CA ASP A 278 5.55 -2.69 15.49
C ASP A 278 5.26 -1.18 15.38
N GLN A 279 6.07 -0.35 16.06
CA GLN A 279 5.93 1.10 16.13
C GLN A 279 6.70 1.86 15.04
N ASP A 280 7.82 1.36 14.51
CA ASP A 280 8.61 2.13 13.55
C ASP A 280 8.80 1.40 12.22
N GLY A 281 8.63 0.08 12.21
CA GLY A 281 9.02 -0.78 11.10
C GLY A 281 10.53 -1.02 11.08
N LEU A 282 11.07 -1.27 9.89
CA LEU A 282 12.50 -1.41 9.63
C LEU A 282 12.89 -0.56 8.42
N TRP A 283 14.11 -0.07 8.40
CA TRP A 283 14.65 0.65 7.25
C TRP A 283 16.17 0.54 7.18
N GLY A 284 16.71 0.92 6.02
CA GLY A 284 18.14 1.06 5.81
C GLY A 284 18.46 1.68 4.46
N PHE A 285 19.76 1.82 4.21
CA PHE A 285 20.30 2.46 3.02
C PHE A 285 21.44 1.63 2.43
N THR A 286 21.60 1.64 1.11
CA THR A 286 22.75 1.03 0.42
C THR A 286 23.30 2.00 -0.62
N GLY A 287 24.59 1.87 -0.93
CA GLY A 287 25.24 2.61 -2.01
C GLY A 287 25.37 4.11 -1.80
N LEU A 288 25.12 4.64 -0.59
CA LEU A 288 25.26 6.06 -0.31
C LEU A 288 26.73 6.49 -0.36
N ASP A 289 27.02 7.62 -1.01
CA ASP A 289 28.36 8.22 -1.03
C ASP A 289 28.74 8.91 0.30
N SER A 290 27.74 9.16 1.15
CA SER A 290 27.90 9.72 2.49
C SER A 290 26.86 9.13 3.44
N PRO A 291 27.08 9.17 4.77
CA PRO A 291 26.09 8.70 5.73
C PRO A 291 24.70 9.33 5.52
N PRO A 292 23.61 8.59 5.81
CA PRO A 292 22.27 9.15 5.65
C PRO A 292 22.09 10.39 6.54
N PRO A 293 21.27 11.38 6.12
CA PRO A 293 21.02 12.58 6.92
C PRO A 293 20.54 12.23 8.33
N SER A 294 21.10 12.90 9.34
CA SER A 294 20.73 12.69 10.74
C SER A 294 19.24 12.98 10.95
N PRO A 295 18.52 12.20 11.78
CA PRO A 295 17.15 12.52 12.20
C PRO A 295 16.98 13.93 12.79
N SER A 296 18.06 14.53 13.30
CA SER A 296 18.07 15.90 13.80
C SER A 296 17.86 16.98 12.73
N THR A 297 18.08 16.67 11.43
CA THR A 297 17.84 17.61 10.32
C THR A 297 16.37 17.69 9.90
N LEU A 298 15.53 16.81 10.45
CA LEU A 298 14.13 16.71 10.10
C LEU A 298 13.32 18.01 10.23
N PRO A 299 13.51 18.88 11.24
CA PRO A 299 12.78 20.14 11.32
C PRO A 299 12.91 21.01 10.06
N ALA A 300 14.09 21.00 9.41
CA ALA A 300 14.30 21.73 8.16
C ALA A 300 13.54 21.12 6.96
N CYS A 301 13.10 19.87 7.06
CA CYS A 301 12.34 19.18 6.02
C CYS A 301 10.82 19.29 6.20
N LEU A 302 10.33 19.66 7.40
CA LEU A 302 8.90 19.74 7.71
C LEU A 302 8.07 20.69 6.83
N PRO A 303 8.59 21.83 6.32
CA PRO A 303 7.83 22.67 5.40
C PRO A 303 7.32 21.92 4.16
N ALA A 304 8.06 20.91 3.69
CA ALA A 304 7.63 20.08 2.56
C ALA A 304 6.40 19.21 2.89
N LEU A 305 6.11 18.99 4.17
CA LEU A 305 4.98 18.19 4.65
C LEU A 305 3.77 19.02 5.09
N ALA A 306 3.83 20.35 4.95
CA ALA A 306 2.79 21.26 5.43
C ALA A 306 1.41 20.97 4.84
N GLU A 307 1.32 20.52 3.58
CA GLU A 307 0.04 20.20 2.92
C GLU A 307 -0.70 18.99 3.52
N TRP A 308 0.00 18.17 4.33
CA TRP A 308 -0.57 17.06 5.11
C TRP A 308 -0.78 17.43 6.58
N GLY A 309 -0.52 18.69 6.98
CA GLY A 309 -0.70 19.15 8.35
C GLY A 309 0.22 18.49 9.38
N ILE A 310 1.37 17.99 8.94
CA ILE A 310 2.40 17.38 9.79
C ILE A 310 3.22 18.46 10.46
N THR A 311 3.35 18.35 11.78
CA THR A 311 4.20 19.20 12.61
C THR A 311 5.10 18.33 13.48
N LEU A 312 6.11 18.92 14.13
CA LEU A 312 7.05 18.17 14.98
C LEU A 312 6.35 17.48 16.15
N GLU A 313 5.27 18.07 16.66
CA GLU A 313 4.50 17.59 17.81
C GLU A 313 3.59 16.40 17.45
N LYS A 314 3.20 16.28 16.18
CA LYS A 314 2.39 15.16 15.68
C LYS A 314 3.22 13.94 15.26
N MET A 315 4.53 14.07 15.31
CA MET A 315 5.44 13.01 14.93
C MET A 315 5.37 11.84 15.89
N VAL A 316 5.40 10.64 15.33
CA VAL A 316 5.43 9.42 16.12
C VAL A 316 6.87 8.95 16.21
N LYS A 317 7.56 9.27 17.31
CA LYS A 317 8.96 8.90 17.52
C LYS A 317 9.11 7.97 18.72
N SER A 318 9.74 6.82 18.46
CA SER A 318 10.27 5.97 19.52
C SER A 318 11.53 6.60 20.12
N GLU A 319 11.79 6.33 21.40
CA GLU A 319 13.04 6.71 22.08
C GLU A 319 14.28 6.16 21.36
N THR A 320 15.41 6.85 21.50
CA THR A 320 16.69 6.35 20.98
C THR A 320 17.00 4.99 21.62
N PRO A 321 17.26 3.93 20.82
CA PRO A 321 17.53 2.62 21.37
C PRO A 321 18.89 2.60 22.09
N THR A 322 19.03 1.76 23.13
CA THR A 322 20.35 1.45 23.71
C THR A 322 21.24 0.77 22.65
N PRO A 323 22.57 0.79 22.80
CA PRO A 323 23.48 0.14 21.86
C PRO A 323 23.13 -1.34 21.58
N GLU A 324 22.71 -2.08 22.60
CA GLU A 324 22.32 -3.49 22.50
C GLU A 324 21.03 -3.64 21.67
N LYS A 325 20.01 -2.82 21.94
CA LYS A 325 18.77 -2.80 21.15
C LYS A 325 19.04 -2.38 19.70
N ALA A 326 19.96 -1.44 19.48
CA ALA A 326 20.33 -1.01 18.13
C ALA A 326 20.97 -2.15 17.32
N VAL A 327 21.79 -3.00 17.94
CA VAL A 327 22.33 -4.22 17.30
C VAL A 327 21.20 -5.17 16.90
N LEU A 328 20.24 -5.41 17.80
CA LEU A 328 19.10 -6.30 17.53
C LEU A 328 18.21 -5.76 16.40
N ILE A 329 17.95 -4.46 16.35
CA ILE A 329 17.17 -3.83 15.27
C ILE A 329 17.90 -3.98 13.93
N ARG A 330 19.23 -3.75 13.90
CA ARG A 330 20.03 -3.99 12.67
C ARG A 330 19.98 -5.45 12.23
N ARG A 331 20.05 -6.40 13.17
CA ARG A 331 19.90 -7.83 12.86
C ARG A 331 18.53 -8.15 12.25
N ALA A 332 17.45 -7.57 12.79
CA ALA A 332 16.10 -7.81 12.28
C ALA A 332 15.91 -7.37 10.81
N GLY A 333 16.61 -6.32 10.37
CA GLY A 333 16.59 -5.84 8.98
C GLY A 333 17.71 -6.38 8.09
N SER A 334 18.59 -7.24 8.61
CA SER A 334 19.83 -7.63 7.92
C SER A 334 19.60 -8.39 6.61
N GLU A 335 18.58 -9.25 6.57
CA GLU A 335 18.21 -10.00 5.36
C GLU A 335 17.62 -9.11 4.27
N VAL A 336 16.77 -8.15 4.64
CA VAL A 336 16.25 -7.13 3.71
C VAL A 336 17.40 -6.29 3.16
N HIS A 337 18.28 -5.82 4.05
CA HIS A 337 19.45 -5.05 3.67
C HIS A 337 20.34 -5.82 2.68
N ARG A 338 20.63 -7.08 2.98
CA ARG A 338 21.46 -7.95 2.14
C ARG A 338 20.79 -8.19 0.80
N PHE A 339 19.48 -8.47 0.75
CA PHE A 339 18.75 -8.62 -0.50
C PHE A 339 18.85 -7.36 -1.37
N VAL A 340 18.61 -6.18 -0.81
CA VAL A 340 18.67 -4.91 -1.53
C VAL A 340 20.08 -4.62 -2.04
N LYS A 341 21.10 -4.78 -1.19
CA LYS A 341 22.51 -4.58 -1.56
C LYS A 341 22.98 -5.50 -2.71
N ASN A 342 22.51 -6.74 -2.76
CA ASN A 342 22.86 -7.67 -3.84
C ASN A 342 22.08 -7.41 -5.13
N ARG A 343 20.91 -6.75 -5.05
CA ARG A 343 20.07 -6.45 -6.21
C ARG A 343 20.44 -5.13 -6.88
N TRP A 344 20.66 -4.07 -6.09
CA TRP A 344 21.03 -2.75 -6.58
C TRP A 344 22.50 -2.52 -6.28
N LEU A 345 23.35 -2.71 -7.29
CA LEU A 345 24.80 -2.59 -7.15
C LEU A 345 25.18 -1.20 -6.63
N GLU A 346 25.88 -1.16 -5.49
CA GLU A 346 26.21 0.08 -4.77
C GLU A 346 27.11 1.06 -5.58
N SER A 347 27.76 0.56 -6.63
CA SER A 347 28.52 1.37 -7.60
C SER A 347 27.64 2.16 -8.56
N GLU A 348 26.42 1.69 -8.81
CA GLU A 348 25.48 2.24 -9.81
C GLU A 348 24.24 2.85 -9.17
N TRP A 349 23.90 2.41 -7.95
CA TRP A 349 22.63 2.74 -7.31
C TRP A 349 22.82 3.24 -5.88
N GLU A 350 22.01 4.23 -5.52
CA GLU A 350 21.68 4.55 -4.14
C GLU A 350 20.29 4.03 -3.81
N THR A 351 20.13 3.37 -2.65
CA THR A 351 18.81 2.95 -2.19
C THR A 351 18.47 3.39 -0.77
N ALA A 352 17.18 3.60 -0.54
CA ALA A 352 16.56 3.65 0.78
C ALA A 352 15.44 2.61 0.79
N TRP A 353 15.56 1.59 1.63
CA TRP A 353 14.56 0.54 1.77
C TRP A 353 13.87 0.64 3.13
N PHE A 354 12.60 0.23 3.17
CA PHE A 354 11.83 0.20 4.41
C PHE A 354 10.69 -0.81 4.37
N VAL A 355 10.30 -1.28 5.56
CA VAL A 355 9.16 -2.16 5.79
C VAL A 355 8.20 -1.40 6.70
N ASN A 356 7.01 -1.09 6.19
CA ASN A 356 6.04 -0.33 6.95
C ASN A 356 5.61 -1.10 8.23
N PRO A 357 5.51 -0.41 9.38
CA PRO A 357 4.94 -0.98 10.59
C PRO A 357 3.48 -1.36 10.37
N PRO A 358 2.92 -2.30 11.15
CA PRO A 358 1.53 -2.76 11.00
C PRO A 358 0.49 -1.63 10.91
N ARG A 359 0.66 -0.53 11.68
CA ARG A 359 -0.27 0.60 11.66
C ARG A 359 -0.32 1.39 10.33
N LEU A 360 0.70 1.22 9.47
CA LEU A 360 0.85 1.95 8.19
C LEU A 360 0.66 1.05 6.96
N GLN A 361 0.46 -0.26 7.15
CA GLN A 361 0.29 -1.19 6.03
C GLN A 361 -1.10 -1.00 5.39
N SER A 362 -1.11 -0.71 4.09
CA SER A 362 -2.35 -0.60 3.30
C SER A 362 -2.94 -1.97 2.94
N VAL A 363 -2.14 -3.03 3.00
CA VAL A 363 -2.54 -4.39 2.65
C VAL A 363 -2.14 -5.34 3.78
N PRO A 364 -2.89 -5.36 4.89
CA PRO A 364 -2.63 -6.27 6.00
C PRO A 364 -2.62 -7.73 5.53
N GLY A 365 -1.66 -8.51 6.01
CA GLY A 365 -1.53 -9.94 5.67
C GLY A 365 -0.69 -10.25 4.43
N LEU A 366 -0.27 -9.25 3.66
CA LEU A 366 0.73 -9.42 2.59
C LEU A 366 1.99 -8.61 2.89
N ALA A 367 3.06 -9.32 3.22
CA ALA A 367 4.34 -8.72 3.55
C ALA A 367 5.00 -8.13 2.30
N HIS A 368 5.49 -6.89 2.43
CA HIS A 368 6.20 -6.20 1.36
C HIS A 368 7.24 -5.23 1.90
N ILE A 369 8.30 -5.07 1.11
CA ILE A 369 9.38 -4.10 1.34
C ILE A 369 9.26 -3.03 0.26
N HIS A 370 9.39 -1.77 0.66
CA HIS A 370 9.54 -0.65 -0.25
C HIS A 370 11.03 -0.37 -0.49
N VAL A 371 11.39 -0.06 -1.71
CA VAL A 371 12.74 0.39 -2.08
C VAL A 371 12.62 1.64 -2.94
N PHE A 372 13.15 2.76 -2.45
CA PHE A 372 13.47 3.89 -3.30
C PHE A 372 14.86 3.65 -3.90
N ALA A 373 14.96 3.60 -5.22
CA ALA A 373 16.22 3.39 -5.92
C ALA A 373 16.51 4.56 -6.86
N ARG A 374 17.72 5.11 -6.75
CA ARG A 374 18.22 6.21 -7.58
C ARG A 374 19.47 5.71 -8.32
N HIS A 375 19.44 5.73 -9.64
CA HIS A 375 20.64 5.51 -10.44
C HIS A 375 21.60 6.71 -10.28
N LYS A 376 22.90 6.42 -10.12
CA LYS A 376 23.95 7.42 -9.92
C LYS A 376 24.31 8.17 -11.21
#